data_AF-A0A257NNM5-F1
#
_entry.id   AF-A0A257NNM5-F1
#
_cell.length_a   1.000
_cell.length_b   1.000
_cell.length_c   1.000
_cell.angle_alpha   90.00
_cell.angle_beta   90.00
_cell.angle_gamma   90.00
#
_symmetry.space_group_name_H-M   'P 1'
#
loop_
_entity.id
_entity.type
_entity.pdbx_description
1 polymer ?
#
loop_
_entity_poly.entity_id
_entity_poly.type
_entity_poly.pdbx_seq_one_letter_code
_entity_poly.pdbx_strand_id
1 'polypeptide(L)'
;HRWAAFLADCRLPPYQLSRNLPGRFLLNGAHYHPEKHPFVPLFALDLVGGNATTSFPADSWGAVCAHNYLNYRDHEAKPFFTRHFQNVDAQVILIDLLGAMTAGPDALKDMRTALEGVLQPFRYGTDHWLGRLFRRKIRRVAVCATKMDHLLPDDQKRLQSLLESYLYETVQRLAAESIELNVMAIAAVQSARVHEDSSGTQSLIGRDKRTGQRVQFTPPSLPPTMPHNLNLKIGDLPQLAPPTGLDRAQAFPGRRIDQLLAFLLAD
;
A
#
# COMPACT_ATOMS: atom_id res chain seq x y z
N HIS A 1 -10.71 -12.56 18.42
CA HIS A 1 -9.27 -12.88 18.61
C HIS A 1 -8.67 -13.71 17.47
N ARG A 2 -9.06 -14.98 17.25
CA ARG A 2 -8.43 -15.84 16.22
C ARG A 2 -8.43 -15.26 14.80
N TRP A 3 -9.54 -14.63 14.38
CA TRP A 3 -9.62 -13.97 13.08
C TRP A 3 -8.65 -12.80 12.93
N ALA A 4 -8.51 -11.96 13.95
CA ALA A 4 -7.56 -10.84 13.94
C ALA A 4 -6.10 -11.33 13.92
N ALA A 5 -5.79 -12.41 14.65
CA ALA A 5 -4.48 -13.06 14.59
C ALA A 5 -4.18 -13.62 13.19
N PHE A 6 -5.15 -14.31 12.57
CA PHE A 6 -5.03 -14.79 11.20
C PHE A 6 -4.74 -13.65 10.21
N LEU A 7 -5.49 -12.55 10.29
CA LEU A 7 -5.22 -11.37 9.45
C LEU A 7 -3.82 -10.77 9.70
N ALA A 8 -3.29 -10.88 10.93
CA ALA A 8 -1.97 -10.38 11.27
C ALA A 8 -0.88 -11.28 10.68
N ASP A 9 -1.07 -12.60 10.74
CA ASP A 9 -0.17 -13.59 10.14
C ASP A 9 -0.11 -13.45 8.62
N CYS A 10 -1.24 -13.15 7.96
CA CYS A 10 -1.30 -12.89 6.52
C CYS A 10 -0.41 -11.71 6.06
N ARG A 11 -0.05 -10.78 6.96
CA ARG A 11 0.86 -9.66 6.66
C ARG A 11 2.33 -10.04 6.73
N LEU A 12 2.67 -11.14 7.39
CA LEU A 12 4.04 -11.57 7.58
C LEU A 12 4.52 -12.37 6.36
N PRO A 13 5.85 -12.42 6.13
CA PRO A 13 6.42 -13.39 5.19
C PRO A 13 5.97 -14.82 5.55
N PRO A 14 5.66 -15.68 4.55
CA PRO A 14 5.93 -15.51 3.12
C PRO A 14 4.82 -14.79 2.33
N TYR A 15 3.61 -14.62 2.88
CA TYR A 15 2.43 -14.24 2.10
C TYR A 15 2.34 -12.74 1.79
N GLN A 16 2.68 -11.87 2.75
CA GLN A 16 2.72 -10.41 2.58
C GLN A 16 1.44 -9.81 1.94
N LEU A 17 0.27 -10.35 2.30
CA LEU A 17 -1.01 -9.93 1.74
C LEU A 17 -1.37 -8.51 2.20
N SER A 18 -1.86 -7.71 1.26
CA SER A 18 -2.24 -6.31 1.46
C SER A 18 -3.74 -6.17 1.77
N ARG A 19 -4.60 -7.05 1.22
CA ARG A 19 -6.06 -7.02 1.44
C ARG A 19 -6.49 -7.78 2.70
N ASN A 20 -6.21 -7.22 3.88
CA ASN A 20 -6.69 -7.75 5.14
C ASN A 20 -7.88 -6.94 5.68
N LEU A 21 -9.08 -7.49 5.57
CA LEU A 21 -10.32 -6.84 6.01
C LEU A 21 -10.98 -7.60 7.16
N PRO A 22 -11.60 -6.89 8.14
CA PRO A 22 -11.65 -5.43 8.28
C PRO A 22 -10.33 -4.85 8.81
N GLY A 23 -9.79 -3.80 8.18
CA GLY A 23 -8.47 -3.27 8.54
C GLY A 23 -8.33 -2.81 10.01
N ARG A 24 -9.43 -2.38 10.65
CA ARG A 24 -9.45 -1.99 12.06
C ARG A 24 -9.26 -3.15 13.05
N PHE A 25 -9.33 -4.40 12.59
CA PHE A 25 -8.96 -5.57 13.40
C PHE A 25 -7.44 -5.71 13.55
N LEU A 26 -6.67 -5.08 12.65
CA LEU A 26 -5.21 -5.06 12.68
C LEU A 26 -4.65 -3.76 13.27
N LEU A 27 -5.34 -2.65 13.01
CA LEU A 27 -4.97 -1.32 13.47
C LEU A 27 -6.07 -0.81 14.39
N ASN A 28 -6.09 -1.34 15.61
CA ASN A 28 -6.96 -0.89 16.69
C ASN A 28 -6.65 0.60 16.92
N GLY A 29 -7.55 1.49 16.46
CA GLY A 29 -7.42 2.91 16.73
C GLY A 29 -7.64 3.18 18.23
N ALA A 30 -7.57 4.45 18.64
CA ALA A 30 -7.78 4.82 20.04
C ALA A 30 -9.19 4.46 20.58
N HIS A 31 -10.18 4.28 19.70
CA HIS A 31 -11.59 4.16 20.08
C HIS A 31 -12.25 2.84 19.65
N TYR A 32 -11.66 2.09 18.70
CA TYR A 32 -12.26 0.85 18.22
C TYR A 32 -11.65 -0.36 18.93
N HIS A 33 -12.49 -1.10 19.63
CA HIS A 33 -12.14 -2.35 20.29
C HIS A 33 -12.91 -3.50 19.63
N PRO A 34 -12.26 -4.30 18.75
CA PRO A 34 -12.90 -5.43 18.06
C PRO A 34 -13.55 -6.43 19.02
N GLU A 35 -13.07 -6.49 20.26
CA GLU A 35 -13.56 -7.38 21.31
C GLU A 35 -14.95 -7.01 21.83
N LYS A 36 -15.33 -5.73 21.77
CA LYS A 36 -16.65 -5.25 22.22
C LYS A 36 -17.76 -5.55 21.21
N HIS A 37 -17.40 -5.60 19.92
CA HIS A 37 -18.33 -5.87 18.82
C HIS A 37 -17.70 -6.84 17.81
N PRO A 38 -17.46 -8.11 18.20
CA PRO A 38 -16.77 -9.05 17.34
C PRO A 38 -17.68 -9.52 16.20
N PHE A 39 -17.13 -9.58 15.00
CA PHE A 39 -17.73 -10.26 13.86
C PHE A 39 -16.63 -10.94 13.03
N VAL A 40 -17.02 -11.96 12.29
CA VAL A 40 -16.13 -12.69 11.37
C VAL A 40 -16.87 -12.91 10.05
N PRO A 41 -16.14 -13.04 8.92
CA PRO A 41 -16.77 -13.44 7.68
C PRO A 41 -17.37 -14.85 7.82
N LEU A 42 -18.58 -15.04 7.32
CA LEU A 42 -19.31 -16.31 7.41
C LEU A 42 -19.09 -17.13 6.13
N PHE A 43 -17.85 -17.57 5.91
CA PHE A 43 -17.41 -18.25 4.66
C PHE A 43 -18.24 -19.47 4.25
N ALA A 44 -18.84 -20.16 5.22
CA ALA A 44 -19.69 -21.32 4.96
C ALA A 44 -20.95 -20.95 4.14
N LEU A 45 -21.39 -19.69 4.18
CA LEU A 45 -22.55 -19.23 3.40
C LEU A 45 -22.21 -19.05 1.92
N ASP A 46 -20.99 -18.64 1.60
CA ASP A 46 -20.51 -18.50 0.22
C ASP A 46 -20.35 -19.89 -0.46
N LEU A 47 -20.05 -20.93 0.32
CA LEU A 47 -19.83 -22.30 -0.17
C LEU A 47 -21.12 -23.05 -0.54
N VAL A 48 -22.28 -22.63 -0.01
CA VAL A 48 -23.56 -23.31 -0.24
C VAL A 48 -24.26 -22.79 -1.52
N GLY A 49 -23.65 -21.84 -2.25
CA GLY A 49 -24.15 -21.35 -3.54
C GLY A 49 -25.53 -20.69 -3.51
N GLY A 50 -26.08 -20.46 -2.31
CA GLY A 50 -27.33 -19.76 -2.13
C GLY A 50 -27.11 -18.26 -2.22
N ASN A 51 -28.03 -17.55 -2.88
CA ASN A 51 -28.24 -16.13 -2.61
C ASN A 51 -28.47 -15.98 -1.11
N ALA A 52 -27.41 -15.69 -0.36
CA ALA A 52 -27.44 -15.65 1.09
C ALA A 52 -28.50 -14.64 1.50
N THR A 53 -29.66 -15.13 1.92
CA THR A 53 -30.69 -14.29 2.53
C THR A 53 -30.01 -13.62 3.72
N THR A 54 -29.86 -12.30 3.66
CA THR A 54 -29.25 -11.46 4.70
C THR A 54 -30.04 -11.46 6.03
N SER A 55 -31.03 -12.34 6.14
CA SER A 55 -31.93 -12.48 7.27
C SER A 55 -31.55 -13.73 8.05
N PHE A 56 -30.74 -13.53 9.08
CA PHE A 56 -30.43 -14.56 10.06
C PHE A 56 -31.53 -14.61 11.13
N PRO A 57 -31.86 -15.78 11.69
CA PRO A 57 -32.75 -15.88 12.84
C PRO A 57 -32.25 -14.99 13.99
N ALA A 58 -33.16 -14.30 14.69
CA ALA A 58 -32.83 -13.24 15.65
C ALA A 58 -31.82 -13.67 16.73
N ASP A 59 -31.93 -14.90 17.22
CA ASP A 59 -31.07 -15.45 18.29
C ASP A 59 -29.88 -16.27 17.76
N SER A 60 -29.56 -16.15 16.47
CA SER A 60 -28.45 -16.88 15.85
C SER A 60 -27.13 -16.10 15.89
N TRP A 61 -26.01 -16.82 15.86
CA TRP A 61 -24.68 -16.23 15.69
C TRP A 61 -24.56 -15.38 14.41
N GLY A 62 -25.30 -15.74 13.37
CA GLY A 62 -25.36 -14.96 12.13
C GLY A 62 -25.98 -13.58 12.33
N ALA A 63 -27.07 -13.48 13.11
CA ALA A 63 -27.70 -12.21 13.43
C ALA A 63 -26.79 -11.33 14.29
N VAL A 64 -26.09 -11.91 15.27
CA VAL A 64 -25.08 -11.20 16.08
C VAL A 64 -23.95 -10.67 15.21
N CYS A 65 -23.40 -11.48 14.30
CA CYS A 65 -22.34 -11.07 13.38
C CYS A 65 -22.81 -9.95 12.43
N ALA A 66 -24.01 -10.07 11.86
CA ALA A 66 -24.59 -9.07 10.98
C ALA A 66 -24.81 -7.74 11.72
N HIS A 67 -25.34 -7.78 12.95
CA HIS A 67 -25.52 -6.60 13.79
C HIS A 67 -24.18 -5.90 14.09
N ASN A 68 -23.17 -6.65 14.53
CA ASN A 68 -21.85 -6.10 14.83
C ASN A 68 -21.15 -5.54 13.57
N TYR A 69 -21.33 -6.17 12.41
CA TYR A 69 -20.85 -5.64 11.14
C TYR A 69 -21.53 -4.31 10.77
N LEU A 70 -22.86 -4.22 10.89
CA LEU A 70 -23.60 -2.98 10.63
C LEU A 70 -23.16 -1.87 11.59
N ASN A 71 -22.98 -2.20 12.88
CA ASN A 71 -22.47 -1.28 13.87
C ASN A 71 -21.08 -0.74 13.48
N TYR A 72 -20.16 -1.63 13.09
CA TYR A 72 -18.84 -1.25 12.58
C TYR A 72 -18.94 -0.37 11.33
N ARG A 73 -19.78 -0.74 10.36
CA ARG A 73 -19.95 0.01 9.13
C ARG A 73 -20.45 1.43 9.41
N ASP A 74 -21.46 1.57 10.26
CA ASP A 74 -22.18 2.83 10.45
C ASP A 74 -21.50 3.77 11.45
N HIS A 75 -20.78 3.23 12.46
CA HIS A 75 -20.14 4.05 13.50
C HIS A 75 -18.62 4.18 13.34
N GLU A 76 -17.95 3.27 12.63
CA GLU A 76 -16.50 3.31 12.43
C GLU A 76 -16.11 3.61 10.98
N ALA A 77 -16.58 2.77 10.04
CA ALA A 77 -16.16 2.87 8.65
C ALA A 77 -16.70 4.13 7.96
N LYS A 78 -18.03 4.36 7.99
CA LYS A 78 -18.65 5.54 7.36
C LYS A 78 -18.15 6.86 7.96
N PRO A 79 -18.12 7.05 9.30
CA PRO A 79 -17.72 8.33 9.86
C PRO A 79 -16.25 8.67 9.63
N PHE A 80 -15.38 7.66 9.46
CA PHE A 80 -13.99 7.88 9.07
C PHE A 80 -13.87 8.61 7.72
N PHE A 81 -14.65 8.18 6.72
CA PHE A 81 -14.70 8.86 5.42
C PHE A 81 -15.23 10.29 5.54
N THR A 82 -16.34 10.48 6.27
CA THR A 82 -16.91 11.82 6.48
C THR A 82 -15.94 12.76 7.20
N ARG A 83 -15.30 12.32 8.29
CA ARG A 83 -14.49 13.21 9.14
C ARG A 83 -13.10 13.49 8.55
N HIS A 84 -12.48 12.51 7.91
CA HIS A 84 -11.06 12.62 7.51
C HIS A 84 -10.87 12.87 6.03
N PHE A 85 -11.74 12.36 5.15
CA PHE A 85 -11.53 12.50 3.70
C PHE A 85 -12.16 13.76 3.11
N GLN A 86 -13.07 14.43 3.82
CA GLN A 86 -13.76 15.62 3.31
C GLN A 86 -12.84 16.81 3.03
N ASN A 87 -11.68 16.86 3.68
CA ASN A 87 -10.72 17.97 3.60
C ASN A 87 -9.39 17.56 2.95
N VAL A 88 -9.34 16.43 2.26
CA VAL A 88 -8.12 16.01 1.57
C VAL A 88 -8.10 16.63 0.18
N ASP A 89 -7.14 17.52 -0.07
CA ASP A 89 -6.93 18.13 -1.39
C ASP A 89 -5.92 17.33 -2.24
N ALA A 90 -4.96 16.70 -1.57
CA ALA A 90 -3.93 15.87 -2.19
C ALA A 90 -3.66 14.60 -1.37
N GLN A 91 -3.44 13.47 -2.05
CA GLN A 91 -3.18 12.17 -1.43
C GLN A 91 -1.88 11.56 -1.93
N VAL A 92 -1.10 10.98 -1.01
CA VAL A 92 0.06 10.15 -1.35
C VAL A 92 -0.27 8.69 -1.04
N ILE A 93 -0.01 7.80 -2.00
CA ILE A 93 -0.16 6.36 -1.87
C ILE A 93 1.22 5.74 -1.98
N LEU A 94 1.69 5.11 -0.91
CA LEU A 94 3.01 4.48 -0.84
C LEU A 94 2.89 2.99 -1.19
N ILE A 95 3.74 2.52 -2.08
CA ILE A 95 3.76 1.13 -2.57
C ILE A 95 5.16 0.54 -2.38
N ASP A 96 5.23 -0.65 -1.78
CA ASP A 96 6.47 -1.45 -1.74
C ASP A 96 6.50 -2.41 -2.93
N LEU A 97 6.80 -1.88 -4.11
CA LEU A 97 6.83 -2.65 -5.35
C LEU A 97 7.96 -3.70 -5.32
N LEU A 98 9.11 -3.38 -4.73
CA LEU A 98 10.22 -4.32 -4.60
C LEU A 98 9.83 -5.51 -3.73
N GLY A 99 9.23 -5.26 -2.55
CA GLY A 99 8.74 -6.34 -1.68
C GLY A 99 7.70 -7.22 -2.38
N ALA A 100 6.75 -6.61 -3.10
CA ALA A 100 5.74 -7.35 -3.87
C ALA A 100 6.37 -8.19 -5.00
N MET A 101 7.37 -7.67 -5.70
CA MET A 101 8.09 -8.41 -6.75
C MET A 101 8.87 -9.59 -6.16
N THR A 102 9.49 -9.44 -5.00
CA THR A 102 10.19 -10.53 -4.29
C THR A 102 9.23 -11.61 -3.80
N ALA A 103 8.04 -11.22 -3.33
CA ALA A 103 7.01 -12.14 -2.85
C ALA A 103 6.33 -12.94 -3.98
N GLY A 104 6.42 -12.47 -5.22
CA GLY A 104 5.96 -13.17 -6.41
C GLY A 104 4.63 -12.66 -6.99
N PRO A 105 4.07 -13.37 -7.98
CA PRO A 105 2.97 -12.86 -8.80
C PRO A 105 1.66 -12.66 -8.02
N ASP A 106 1.39 -13.49 -7.01
CA ASP A 106 0.18 -13.37 -6.20
C ASP A 106 0.18 -12.11 -5.34
N ALA A 107 1.33 -11.77 -4.73
CA ALA A 107 1.49 -10.53 -3.96
C ALA A 107 1.36 -9.28 -4.85
N LEU A 108 1.90 -9.33 -6.07
CA LEU A 108 1.78 -8.25 -7.04
C LEU A 108 0.32 -8.04 -7.49
N LYS A 109 -0.41 -9.13 -7.77
CA LYS A 109 -1.84 -9.08 -8.10
C LYS A 109 -2.68 -8.57 -6.93
N ASP A 110 -2.35 -8.98 -5.70
CA ASP A 110 -3.01 -8.49 -4.49
C ASP A 110 -2.79 -6.99 -4.30
N MET A 111 -1.55 -6.53 -4.48
CA MET A 111 -1.19 -5.11 -4.45
C MET A 111 -1.97 -4.30 -5.48
N ARG A 112 -2.07 -4.77 -6.74
CA ARG A 112 -2.89 -4.11 -7.78
C ARG A 112 -4.33 -3.97 -7.34
N THR A 113 -4.91 -5.07 -6.87
CA THR A 113 -6.33 -5.08 -6.49
C THR A 113 -6.58 -4.21 -5.24
N ALA A 114 -5.64 -4.21 -4.30
CA ALA A 114 -5.69 -3.33 -3.14
C ALA A 114 -5.65 -1.87 -3.57
N LEU A 115 -4.77 -1.51 -4.50
CA LEU A 115 -4.67 -0.16 -5.03
C LEU A 115 -5.94 0.26 -5.78
N GLU A 116 -6.49 -0.61 -6.63
CA GLU A 116 -7.79 -0.35 -7.29
C GLU A 116 -8.90 -0.11 -6.26
N GLY A 117 -8.91 -0.86 -5.15
CA GLY A 117 -9.84 -0.65 -4.04
C GLY A 117 -9.61 0.65 -3.27
N VAL A 118 -8.35 1.06 -3.05
CA VAL A 118 -8.00 2.34 -2.40
C VAL A 118 -8.32 3.53 -3.30
N LEU A 119 -8.24 3.35 -4.62
CA LEU A 119 -8.59 4.38 -5.59
C LEU A 119 -10.10 4.44 -5.87
N GLN A 120 -10.86 3.40 -5.52
CA GLN A 120 -12.31 3.35 -5.73
C GLN A 120 -13.08 4.50 -5.07
N PRO A 121 -12.80 4.93 -3.82
CA PRO A 121 -13.46 6.08 -3.21
C PRO A 121 -13.20 7.41 -3.92
N PHE A 122 -12.11 7.52 -4.69
CA PHE A 122 -11.82 8.68 -5.53
C PHE A 122 -12.58 8.66 -6.85
N ARG A 123 -13.34 7.58 -7.12
CA ARG A 123 -14.20 7.45 -8.29
C ARG A 123 -15.49 8.24 -8.03
N TYR A 124 -15.47 9.53 -8.34
CA TYR A 124 -16.57 10.45 -8.10
C TYR A 124 -17.66 10.27 -9.16
N GLY A 125 -18.46 9.20 -9.03
CA GLY A 125 -19.68 8.98 -9.81
C GLY A 125 -20.95 9.41 -9.08
N THR A 126 -21.95 9.88 -9.83
CA THR A 126 -23.28 10.32 -9.34
C THR A 126 -24.08 9.22 -8.62
N ASP A 127 -23.70 7.95 -8.76
CA ASP A 127 -24.42 6.79 -8.22
C ASP A 127 -23.81 6.20 -6.94
N HIS A 128 -22.66 6.68 -6.46
CA HIS A 128 -22.08 6.18 -5.22
C HIS A 128 -22.57 6.97 -4.01
N TRP A 129 -23.06 6.29 -2.98
CA TRP A 129 -23.50 6.91 -1.71
C TRP A 129 -22.42 7.80 -1.05
N LEU A 130 -21.13 7.52 -1.32
CA LEU A 130 -19.99 8.35 -0.92
C LEU A 130 -19.94 9.68 -1.67
N GLY A 131 -20.27 9.71 -2.97
CA GLY A 131 -20.28 10.92 -3.79
C GLY A 131 -21.25 12.00 -3.30
N ARG A 132 -22.31 11.61 -2.56
CA ARG A 132 -23.23 12.56 -1.91
C ARG A 132 -22.67 13.18 -0.63
N LEU A 133 -21.67 12.55 0.00
CA LEU A 133 -21.07 12.96 1.27
C LEU A 133 -19.85 13.88 1.07
N PHE A 134 -19.35 14.01 -0.15
CA PHE A 134 -18.16 14.80 -0.48
C PHE A 134 -18.51 16.00 -1.37
N ARG A 135 -18.34 17.22 -0.85
CA ARG A 135 -18.48 18.48 -1.62
C ARG A 135 -17.16 19.00 -2.20
N ARG A 136 -16.01 18.59 -1.64
CA ARG A 136 -14.66 18.88 -2.17
C ARG A 136 -14.07 17.62 -2.81
N LYS A 137 -13.45 17.79 -3.98
CA LYS A 137 -12.80 16.72 -4.74
C LYS A 137 -11.30 16.76 -4.49
N ILE A 138 -10.69 15.61 -4.28
CA ILE A 138 -9.23 15.48 -4.29
C ILE A 138 -8.74 15.92 -5.68
N ARG A 139 -7.81 16.88 -5.73
CA ARG A 139 -7.23 17.38 -6.99
C ARG A 139 -6.04 16.54 -7.43
N ARG A 140 -5.22 16.08 -6.47
CA ARG A 140 -3.91 15.49 -6.77
C ARG A 140 -3.72 14.15 -6.06
N VAL A 141 -3.24 13.15 -6.77
CA VAL A 141 -2.86 11.84 -6.21
C VAL A 141 -1.46 11.48 -6.67
N ALA A 142 -0.56 11.24 -5.72
CA ALA A 142 0.79 10.75 -5.99
C ALA A 142 0.88 9.26 -5.62
N VAL A 143 1.18 8.40 -6.59
CA VAL A 143 1.44 6.98 -6.36
C VAL A 143 2.94 6.74 -6.36
N CYS A 144 3.48 6.36 -5.22
CA CYS A 144 4.91 6.36 -4.97
C CYS A 144 5.45 4.95 -4.71
N ALA A 145 6.29 4.42 -5.61
CA ALA A 145 7.13 3.27 -5.31
C ALA A 145 8.20 3.67 -4.28
N THR A 146 8.19 3.03 -3.12
CA THR A 146 9.12 3.32 -2.02
C THR A 146 10.41 2.52 -2.14
N LYS A 147 11.40 2.88 -1.30
CA LYS A 147 12.68 2.16 -1.16
C LYS A 147 13.50 2.09 -2.46
N MET A 148 13.38 3.10 -3.33
CA MET A 148 14.16 3.14 -4.57
C MET A 148 15.69 3.15 -4.31
N ASP A 149 16.12 3.54 -3.12
CA ASP A 149 17.53 3.53 -2.70
C ASP A 149 18.11 2.12 -2.54
N HIS A 150 17.28 1.07 -2.58
CA HIS A 150 17.70 -0.32 -2.63
C HIS A 150 18.11 -0.76 -4.05
N LEU A 151 18.07 0.14 -5.03
CA LEU A 151 18.40 -0.12 -6.44
C LEU A 151 19.52 0.80 -6.94
N LEU A 152 20.23 0.32 -7.96
CA LEU A 152 21.17 1.13 -8.73
C LEU A 152 20.44 2.22 -9.54
N PRO A 153 21.13 3.32 -9.93
CA PRO A 153 20.50 4.45 -10.61
C PRO A 153 19.69 4.09 -11.87
N ASP A 154 20.15 3.10 -12.63
CA ASP A 154 19.44 2.65 -13.85
C ASP A 154 18.14 1.94 -13.51
N ASP A 155 18.15 1.06 -12.51
CA ASP A 155 16.97 0.32 -12.06
C ASP A 155 15.98 1.22 -11.31
N GLN A 156 16.43 2.33 -10.71
CA GLN A 156 15.53 3.31 -10.09
C GLN A 156 14.54 3.93 -11.09
N LYS A 157 14.99 4.22 -12.33
CA LYS A 157 14.10 4.69 -13.39
C LYS A 157 13.16 3.57 -13.85
N ARG A 158 13.68 2.35 -13.98
CA ARG A 158 12.89 1.18 -14.37
C ARG A 158 11.78 0.87 -13.36
N LEU A 159 12.03 1.01 -12.06
CA LEU A 159 11.03 0.80 -11.01
C LEU A 159 9.81 1.71 -11.22
N GLN A 160 10.04 2.97 -11.56
CA GLN A 160 8.96 3.90 -11.88
C GLN A 160 8.21 3.48 -13.14
N SER A 161 8.91 3.20 -14.25
CA SER A 161 8.27 2.79 -15.51
C SER A 161 7.49 1.48 -15.37
N LEU A 162 7.96 0.55 -14.56
CA LEU A 162 7.24 -0.69 -14.23
C LEU A 162 5.95 -0.39 -13.48
N LEU A 163 6.00 0.50 -12.48
CA LEU A 163 4.81 0.90 -11.75
C LEU A 163 3.80 1.62 -12.65
N GLU A 164 4.26 2.56 -13.48
CA GLU A 164 3.44 3.27 -14.47
C GLU A 164 2.76 2.30 -15.44
N SER A 165 3.53 1.38 -16.03
CA SER A 165 3.01 0.37 -16.94
C SER A 165 1.98 -0.54 -16.25
N TYR A 166 2.25 -0.95 -15.02
CA TYR A 166 1.35 -1.84 -14.28
C TYR A 166 0.03 -1.17 -13.88
N LEU A 167 0.07 0.15 -13.68
CA LEU A 167 -1.08 0.96 -13.28
C LEU A 167 -1.73 1.71 -14.45
N TYR A 168 -1.30 1.47 -15.68
CA TYR A 168 -1.71 2.25 -16.84
C TYR A 168 -3.23 2.38 -16.99
N GLU A 169 -3.97 1.27 -16.89
CA GLU A 169 -5.44 1.27 -16.98
C GLU A 169 -6.09 2.09 -15.84
N THR A 170 -5.55 1.97 -14.64
CA THR A 170 -6.03 2.69 -13.46
C THR A 170 -5.74 4.19 -13.56
N VAL A 171 -4.56 4.55 -14.07
CA VAL A 171 -4.14 5.93 -14.33
C VAL A 171 -5.06 6.60 -15.35
N GLN A 172 -5.30 5.95 -16.49
CA GLN A 172 -6.17 6.46 -17.55
C GLN A 172 -7.60 6.71 -17.04
N ARG A 173 -8.11 5.80 -16.20
CA ARG A 173 -9.46 5.92 -15.65
C ARG A 173 -9.59 7.10 -14.67
N LEU A 174 -8.59 7.34 -13.82
CA LEU A 174 -8.62 8.46 -12.87
C LEU A 174 -8.44 9.82 -13.54
N ALA A 175 -7.62 9.89 -14.59
CA ALA A 175 -7.43 11.11 -15.37
C ALA A 175 -8.76 11.61 -15.97
N ALA A 176 -9.66 10.69 -16.37
CA ALA A 176 -11.00 11.02 -16.86
C ALA A 176 -11.88 11.73 -15.82
N GLU A 177 -11.56 11.62 -14.53
CA GLU A 177 -12.31 12.25 -13.43
C GLU A 177 -11.75 13.61 -13.00
N SER A 178 -10.85 14.20 -13.80
CA SER A 178 -10.16 15.47 -13.50
C SER A 178 -9.27 15.41 -12.24
N ILE A 179 -8.77 14.23 -11.91
CA ILE A 179 -7.76 14.03 -10.85
C ILE A 179 -6.39 14.03 -11.51
N GLU A 180 -5.50 14.92 -11.06
CA GLU A 180 -4.10 14.92 -11.47
C GLU A 180 -3.39 13.76 -10.77
N LEU A 181 -2.92 12.78 -11.55
CA LEU A 181 -2.22 11.61 -11.03
C LEU A 181 -0.75 11.67 -11.43
N ASN A 182 0.15 11.43 -10.47
CA ASN A 182 1.59 11.33 -10.73
C ASN A 182 2.14 10.04 -10.13
N VAL A 183 2.86 9.27 -10.93
CA VAL A 183 3.51 8.02 -10.51
C VAL A 183 5.01 8.28 -10.42
N MET A 184 5.62 7.93 -9.29
CA MET A 184 7.04 8.18 -9.07
C MET A 184 7.68 7.12 -8.19
N ALA A 185 8.98 6.91 -8.37
CA ALA A 185 9.79 6.18 -7.39
C ALA A 185 10.45 7.19 -6.44
N ILE A 186 10.41 6.93 -5.13
CA ILE A 186 10.97 7.78 -4.07
C ILE A 186 11.74 6.98 -3.04
N ALA A 187 12.62 7.66 -2.30
CA ALA A 187 13.16 7.18 -1.03
C ALA A 187 13.01 8.30 0.01
N ALA A 188 12.17 8.10 1.02
CA ALA A 188 11.99 9.10 2.08
C ALA A 188 13.26 9.27 2.93
N VAL A 189 13.98 8.17 3.14
CA VAL A 189 15.27 8.15 3.85
C VAL A 189 16.20 7.21 3.10
N GLN A 190 17.29 7.74 2.55
CA GLN A 190 18.32 6.95 1.89
C GLN A 190 19.15 6.18 2.91
N SER A 191 19.06 4.86 2.84
CA SER A 191 19.77 3.92 3.71
C SER A 191 20.94 3.23 3.00
N ALA A 192 20.99 3.33 1.67
CA ALA A 192 22.10 2.84 0.85
C ALA A 192 22.74 3.96 0.01
N ARG A 193 24.03 3.81 -0.30
CA ARG A 193 24.78 4.68 -1.21
C ARG A 193 25.41 3.86 -2.33
N VAL A 194 25.45 4.41 -3.53
CA VAL A 194 26.13 3.79 -4.67
C VAL A 194 27.63 3.81 -4.43
N HIS A 195 28.27 2.67 -4.69
CA HIS A 195 29.72 2.51 -4.69
C HIS A 195 30.12 1.86 -6.01
N GLU A 196 31.09 2.46 -6.67
CA GLU A 196 31.68 1.97 -7.91
C GLU A 196 33.11 1.56 -7.60
N ASP A 197 33.47 0.33 -7.96
CA ASP A 197 34.84 -0.14 -7.79
C ASP A 197 35.75 0.34 -8.94
N SER A 198 37.04 0.01 -8.87
CA SER A 198 38.01 0.40 -9.90
C SER A 198 37.74 -0.23 -11.27
N SER A 199 36.87 -1.25 -11.35
CA SER A 199 36.46 -1.90 -12.59
C SER A 199 35.21 -1.27 -13.22
N GLY A 200 34.61 -0.28 -12.56
CA GLY A 200 33.35 0.35 -12.98
C GLY A 200 32.11 -0.45 -12.55
N THR A 201 32.26 -1.50 -11.72
CA THR A 201 31.14 -2.30 -11.25
C THR A 201 30.43 -1.58 -10.12
N GLN A 202 29.13 -1.34 -10.30
CA GLN A 202 28.31 -0.64 -9.31
C GLN A 202 27.70 -1.60 -8.29
N SER A 203 27.70 -1.16 -7.03
CA SER A 203 27.12 -1.84 -5.88
C SER A 203 26.49 -0.82 -4.93
N LEU A 204 25.75 -1.30 -3.93
CA LEU A 204 25.19 -0.49 -2.87
C LEU A 204 25.86 -0.80 -1.54
N ILE A 205 26.19 0.23 -0.79
CA ILE A 205 26.71 0.13 0.58
C ILE A 205 25.66 0.71 1.52
N GLY A 206 25.24 -0.09 2.49
CA GLY A 206 24.33 0.31 3.56
C GLY A 206 24.78 -0.25 4.91
N ARG A 207 23.87 -0.18 5.88
CA ARG A 207 24.06 -0.78 7.20
C ARG A 207 22.99 -1.85 7.41
N ASP A 208 23.36 -3.06 7.75
CA ASP A 208 22.40 -4.12 8.04
C ASP A 208 21.56 -3.77 9.29
N LYS A 209 20.24 -3.95 9.19
CA LYS A 209 19.28 -3.59 10.25
C LYS A 209 19.41 -4.45 11.49
N ARG A 210 19.82 -5.72 11.34
CA ARG A 210 19.91 -6.69 12.43
C ARG A 210 21.24 -6.58 13.16
N THR A 211 22.34 -6.47 12.42
CA THR A 211 23.70 -6.47 12.99
C THR A 211 24.26 -5.07 13.21
N GLY A 212 23.72 -4.05 12.52
CA GLY A 212 24.28 -2.71 12.53
C GLY A 212 25.62 -2.59 11.79
N GLN A 213 26.08 -3.64 11.11
CA GLN A 213 27.35 -3.64 10.39
C GLN A 213 27.18 -3.10 8.97
N ARG A 214 28.28 -2.59 8.40
CA ARG A 214 28.31 -2.21 6.99
C ARG A 214 28.13 -3.45 6.12
N VAL A 215 27.25 -3.34 5.13
CA VAL A 215 27.01 -4.38 4.13
C VAL A 215 27.12 -3.78 2.75
N GLN A 216 27.85 -4.45 1.86
CA GLN A 216 27.92 -4.15 0.44
C GLN A 216 27.19 -5.25 -0.32
N PHE A 217 26.30 -4.89 -1.22
CA PHE A 217 25.51 -5.83 -2.00
C PHE A 217 25.20 -5.26 -3.39
N THR A 218 24.98 -6.15 -4.35
CA THR A 218 24.51 -5.78 -5.69
C THR A 218 23.06 -6.21 -5.83
N PRO A 219 22.11 -5.28 -5.98
CA PRO A 219 20.72 -5.64 -6.17
C PRO A 219 20.53 -6.33 -7.54
N PRO A 220 19.54 -7.22 -7.68
CA PRO A 220 19.21 -7.78 -8.98
C PRO A 220 18.65 -6.70 -9.90
N SER A 221 18.97 -6.78 -11.18
CA SER A 221 18.44 -5.83 -12.17
C SER A 221 16.95 -6.04 -12.40
N LEU A 222 16.21 -4.95 -12.54
CA LEU A 222 14.79 -4.98 -12.83
C LEU A 222 14.55 -5.21 -14.33
N PRO A 223 13.52 -6.01 -14.69
CA PRO A 223 13.16 -6.20 -16.08
C PRO A 223 12.71 -4.87 -16.69
N PRO A 224 12.88 -4.69 -18.02
CA PRO A 224 12.44 -3.47 -18.70
C PRO A 224 10.92 -3.32 -18.76
N THR A 225 10.20 -4.44 -18.71
CA THR A 225 8.73 -4.51 -18.73
C THR A 225 8.26 -5.51 -17.70
N MET A 226 7.04 -5.34 -17.17
CA MET A 226 6.52 -6.26 -16.17
C MET A 226 6.18 -7.62 -16.82
N PRO A 227 6.89 -8.71 -16.48
CA PRO A 227 6.63 -10.01 -17.08
C PRO A 227 5.28 -10.57 -16.60
N HIS A 228 4.55 -11.26 -17.47
CA HIS A 228 3.31 -11.96 -17.13
C HIS A 228 3.52 -13.05 -16.07
N ASN A 229 4.68 -13.71 -16.11
CA ASN A 229 5.13 -14.65 -15.08
C ASN A 229 6.31 -14.01 -14.34
N LEU A 230 5.99 -13.29 -13.26
CA LEU A 230 7.01 -12.67 -12.41
C LEU A 230 7.70 -13.74 -11.56
N ASN A 231 8.60 -14.51 -12.18
CA ASN A 231 9.49 -15.45 -11.49
C ASN A 231 10.86 -14.81 -11.24
N LEU A 232 10.84 -13.52 -10.86
CA LEU A 232 12.04 -12.84 -10.41
C LEU A 232 12.32 -13.32 -9.01
N LYS A 233 13.28 -14.23 -8.87
CA LYS A 233 13.93 -14.47 -7.58
C LYS A 233 14.82 -13.28 -7.29
N ILE A 234 14.22 -12.18 -6.86
CA ILE A 234 14.96 -11.13 -6.16
C ILE A 234 15.50 -11.84 -4.93
N GLY A 235 16.81 -12.13 -4.91
CA GLY A 235 17.45 -12.72 -3.72
C GLY A 235 17.16 -11.85 -2.50
N ASP A 236 17.28 -12.41 -1.29
CA ASP A 236 17.01 -11.67 -0.06
C ASP A 236 17.86 -10.39 -0.01
N LEU A 237 17.22 -9.26 -0.33
CA LEU A 237 17.84 -7.95 -0.20
C LEU A 237 18.03 -7.69 1.30
N PRO A 238 19.22 -7.23 1.73
CA PRO A 238 19.44 -6.94 3.13
C PRO A 238 18.45 -5.87 3.58
N GLN A 239 17.85 -6.06 4.76
CA GLN A 239 17.10 -4.98 5.39
C GLN A 239 18.09 -3.96 5.92
N LEU A 240 18.00 -2.72 5.44
CA LEU A 240 18.93 -1.66 5.83
C LEU A 240 18.41 -0.90 7.06
N ALA A 241 19.33 -0.58 7.97
CA ALA A 241 19.11 0.41 9.02
C ALA A 241 19.18 1.83 8.42
N PRO A 242 18.47 2.80 9.02
CA PRO A 242 18.62 4.19 8.66
C PRO A 242 20.08 4.66 8.77
N PRO A 243 20.48 5.71 8.04
CA PRO A 243 21.82 6.28 8.16
C PRO A 243 22.08 6.78 9.59
N THR A 244 23.34 6.81 9.98
CA THR A 244 23.78 7.39 11.26
C THR A 244 23.71 8.91 11.22
N GLY A 245 23.49 9.54 12.38
CA GLY A 245 23.52 11.00 12.49
C GLY A 245 22.25 11.69 11.97
N LEU A 246 21.12 10.98 11.92
CA LEU A 246 19.84 11.62 11.67
C LEU A 246 19.49 12.55 12.84
N ASP A 247 19.29 13.82 12.53
CA ASP A 247 18.85 14.86 13.47
C ASP A 247 17.48 15.38 13.03
N ARG A 248 16.58 15.62 13.99
CA ARG A 248 15.26 16.21 13.72
C ARG A 248 15.36 17.64 13.20
N ALA A 249 16.45 18.35 13.50
CA ALA A 249 16.72 19.70 13.03
C ALA A 249 17.24 19.74 11.58
N GLN A 250 17.58 18.60 10.99
CA GLN A 250 18.15 18.52 9.64
C GLN A 250 17.20 17.80 8.68
N ALA A 251 17.26 18.19 7.41
CA ALA A 251 16.55 17.47 6.36
C ALA A 251 17.11 16.04 6.24
N PHE A 252 16.22 15.05 6.26
CA PHE A 252 16.62 13.68 5.99
C PHE A 252 17.11 13.53 4.55
N PRO A 253 18.10 12.66 4.29
CA PRO A 253 18.61 12.43 2.95
C PRO A 253 17.58 11.65 2.14
N GLY A 254 16.61 12.35 1.55
CA GLY A 254 15.58 11.78 0.69
C GLY A 254 15.97 11.82 -0.79
N ARG A 255 15.27 11.02 -1.61
CA ARG A 255 15.37 11.05 -3.07
C ARG A 255 13.99 11.31 -3.68
N ARG A 256 13.91 12.34 -4.52
CA ARG A 256 12.69 12.79 -5.23
C ARG A 256 11.56 13.25 -4.30
N ILE A 257 11.87 13.56 -3.04
CA ILE A 257 10.91 14.14 -2.09
C ILE A 257 10.59 15.59 -2.45
N ASP A 258 11.57 16.32 -2.97
CA ASP A 258 11.41 17.61 -3.61
C ASP A 258 10.38 17.57 -4.76
N GLN A 259 10.49 16.58 -5.65
CA GLN A 259 9.56 16.40 -6.78
C GLN A 259 8.16 16.02 -6.30
N LEU A 260 8.06 15.16 -5.29
CA LEU A 260 6.79 14.82 -4.65
C LEU A 260 6.11 16.06 -4.05
N LEU A 261 6.86 16.86 -3.28
CA LEU A 261 6.32 18.08 -2.66
C LEU A 261 5.93 19.11 -3.72
N ALA A 262 6.76 19.30 -4.75
CA ALA A 262 6.43 20.20 -5.86
C ALA A 262 5.14 19.79 -6.57
N PHE A 263 4.91 18.49 -6.76
CA PHE A 263 3.66 17.99 -7.34
C PHE A 263 2.46 18.24 -6.40
N LEU A 264 2.59 17.91 -5.11
CA LEU A 264 1.49 18.00 -4.15
C LEU A 264 1.08 19.45 -3.83
N LEU A 265 2.05 20.37 -3.84
CA LEU A 265 1.88 21.77 -3.44
C LEU A 265 1.75 22.72 -4.63
N ALA A 266 1.76 22.21 -5.86
CA ALA A 266 1.47 23.03 -7.02
C ALA A 266 0.05 23.61 -6.91
N ASP A 267 -0.11 24.87 -7.30
CA ASP A 267 -1.41 25.55 -7.34
C ASP A 267 -2.34 24.95 -8.41
#